data_AF-A0A850QWU4-F1
#
_entry.id   AF-A0A850QWU4-F1
#
_cell.length_a   1.000
_cell.length_b   1.000
_cell.length_c   1.000
_cell.angle_alpha   90.00
_cell.angle_beta   90.00
_cell.angle_gamma   90.00
#
_symmetry.space_group_name_H-M   'P 1'
#
loop_
_entity.id
_entity.type
_entity.pdbx_description
1 polymer ?
#
loop_
_entity_poly.entity_id
_entity_poly.type
_entity_poly.pdbx_seq_one_letter_code
_entity_poly.pdbx_strand_id
1 'polypeptide(L)' 'RNNVYFKRKRDFKAAIDQFFAVTLPEIAGSLTSRINDNFQVLKPAPSS' A
#
# COMPACT_ATOMS: atom_id res chain seq x y z
N ARG A 1 8.34 3.10 11.39
CA ARG A 1 8.94 1.74 11.42
C ARG A 1 8.01 0.86 12.26
N ASN A 2 7.27 -0.06 11.64
CA ASN A 2 6.13 -0.78 12.26
C ASN A 2 6.25 -2.28 11.94
N ASN A 3 7.43 -2.84 12.23
CA ASN A 3 7.79 -4.19 11.81
C ASN A 3 7.32 -5.16 12.88
N VAL A 4 6.38 -6.04 12.54
CA VAL A 4 5.84 -7.07 13.46
C VAL A 4 6.49 -8.41 13.14
N TYR A 5 7.05 -9.06 14.16
CA TYR A 5 7.60 -10.41 14.05
C TYR A 5 6.55 -11.46 14.43
N PHE A 6 6.39 -12.47 13.58
CA PHE A 6 5.46 -13.57 13.81
C PHE A 6 6.22 -14.84 14.20
N LYS A 7 5.95 -15.34 15.41
CA LYS A 7 6.63 -16.52 15.96
C LYS A 7 6.19 -17.84 15.31
N ARG A 8 4.98 -17.87 14.71
CA ARG A 8 4.44 -19.07 14.03
C ARG A 8 3.93 -18.72 12.64
N LYS A 9 4.08 -19.66 11.72
CA LYS A 9 3.58 -19.55 10.33
C LYS A 9 2.07 -19.29 10.26
N ARG A 10 1.29 -19.89 11.17
CA ARG A 10 -0.17 -19.73 11.21
C ARG A 10 -0.56 -18.29 11.55
N ASP A 11 0.13 -17.68 12.52
CA ASP A 11 -0.14 -16.31 12.96
C ASP A 11 0.19 -15.31 11.84
N PHE A 12 1.30 -15.53 11.12
CA PHE A 12 1.63 -14.74 9.92
C PHE A 12 0.57 -14.88 8.84
N LYS A 13 0.14 -16.13 8.55
CA LYS A 13 -0.90 -16.37 7.52
C LYS A 13 -2.21 -15.67 7.89
N ALA A 14 -2.67 -15.81 9.13
CA ALA A 14 -3.90 -15.18 9.60
C ALA A 14 -3.82 -13.65 9.52
N ALA A 15 -2.69 -13.05 9.89
CA ALA A 15 -2.47 -11.61 9.78
C ALA A 15 -2.48 -11.14 8.32
N ILE A 16 -1.86 -11.89 7.41
CA ILE A 16 -1.89 -11.59 5.97
C ILE A 16 -3.30 -11.73 5.41
N ASP A 17 -4.02 -12.81 5.73
CA ASP A 17 -5.39 -13.03 5.26
C ASP A 17 -6.30 -11.89 5.75
N GLN A 18 -6.20 -11.50 7.02
CA GLN A 18 -6.96 -10.40 7.60
C GLN A 18 -6.60 -9.06 6.96
N PHE A 19 -5.32 -8.82 6.67
CA PHE A 19 -4.89 -7.60 5.99
C PHE A 19 -5.56 -7.47 4.61
N PHE A 20 -5.57 -8.52 3.80
CA PHE A 20 -6.19 -8.48 2.47
C PHE A 20 -7.73 -8.46 2.51
N ALA A 21 -8.34 -9.12 3.50
CA ALA A 21 -9.80 -9.22 3.59
C ALA A 21 -10.46 -7.97 4.20
N VAL A 22 -9.77 -7.27 5.12
CA VAL A 22 -10.36 -6.19 5.92
C VAL A 22 -9.58 -4.90 5.74
N THR A 23 -8.30 -4.90 6.13
CA THR A 23 -7.52 -3.67 6.22
C THR A 23 -7.28 -3.02 4.86
N LEU A 24 -6.96 -3.81 3.83
CA LEU A 24 -6.68 -3.30 2.49
C LEU A 24 -7.92 -2.65 1.85
N PRO A 25 -9.12 -3.28 1.86
CA PRO A 25 -10.35 -2.63 1.42
C PRO A 25 -10.66 -1.32 2.17
N GLU A 26 -10.47 -1.28 3.49
CA GLU A 26 -10.72 -0.07 4.30
C GLU A 26 -9.81 1.10 3.92
N ILE A 27 -8.53 0.83 3.62
CA ILE A 27 -7.57 1.86 3.22
C ILE A 27 -7.50 2.06 1.70
N ALA A 28 -8.19 1.24 0.90
CA ALA A 28 -8.08 1.24 -0.56
C ALA A 28 -8.41 2.62 -1.16
N GLY A 29 -9.47 3.28 -0.68
CA GLY A 29 -9.84 4.62 -1.15
C GLY A 29 -8.78 5.68 -0.88
N SER A 30 -8.15 5.63 0.31
CA SER A 30 -7.02 6.50 0.65
C SER A 30 -5.77 6.16 -0.15
N LEU A 31 -5.54 4.87 -0.41
CA LEU A 31 -4.39 4.38 -1.17
C LEU A 31 -4.46 4.81 -2.65
N THR A 32 -5.62 4.73 -3.28
CA THR A 32 -5.82 5.21 -4.66
C THR A 32 -5.51 6.70 -4.78
N SER A 33 -5.96 7.50 -3.81
CA SER A 33 -5.67 8.95 -3.78
C SER A 33 -4.18 9.22 -3.61
N ARG A 34 -3.49 8.51 -2.70
CA ARG A 34 -2.04 8.68 -2.46
C ARG A 34 -1.17 8.18 -3.61
N ILE A 35 -1.58 7.10 -4.28
CA ILE A 35 -0.88 6.62 -5.48
C ILE A 35 -0.98 7.69 -6.57
N ASN A 36 -2.12 8.37 -6.73
CA ASN A 36 -2.27 9.41 -7.75
C ASN A 36 -1.55 10.72 -7.40
N ASP A 37 -1.37 11.03 -6.11
CA ASP A 37 -0.77 12.29 -5.64
C ASP A 37 0.73 12.40 -5.93
N ASN A 38 1.45 11.26 -5.92
CA ASN A 38 2.91 11.24 -6.02
C ASN A 38 3.45 10.95 -7.44
N PHE A 39 2.57 10.82 -8.44
CA PHE A 39 3.01 10.75 -9.84
C PHE A 39 3.13 12.18 -10.37
N GLN A 40 4.35 12.72 -10.33
CA GLN A 40 4.66 13.89 -11.14
C GLN A 40 4.54 13.50 -12.62
N VAL A 41 3.55 14.07 -13.29
CA VAL A 41 3.52 14.09 -14.76
C VAL A 41 4.74 14.89 -15.19
N LEU A 42 5.79 14.21 -15.65
CA LEU A 42 6.95 14.84 -16.25
C LEU A 42 6.49 15.58 -17.51
N LYS A 43 6.34 16.90 -17.39
CA LYS A 43 6.06 17.74 -18.56
C LYS A 43 7.33 17.75 -19.42
N PRO A 44 7.25 17.41 -20.72
CA PRO A 44 8.41 17.46 -21.60
C PRO A 44 8.95 18.89 -21.67
N ALA A 45 10.27 19.04 -21.64
CA ALA A 45 10.91 20.33 -21.83
C ALA A 45 10.67 20.82 -23.27
N PRO A 46 10.37 22.11 -23.49
CA PRO A 46 10.27 22.65 -24.84
C PRO A 46 11.62 22.53 -25.54
N SER A 47 11.62 21.99 -26.76
CA SER A 47 12.82 21.89 -27.60
C SER A 47 13.25 23.30 -28.00
N SER A 48 14.53 23.61 -27.79
CA SER A 48 15.14 24.89 -28.15
C SER A 48 15.65 24.92 -29.58
#